data_AF-A0A6B1IB29-F1
#
_entry.id   AF-A0A6B1IB29-F1
#
_cell.length_a   1.000
_cell.length_b   1.000
_cell.length_c   1.000
_cell.angle_alpha   90.00
_cell.angle_beta   90.00
_cell.angle_gamma   90.00
#
_symmetry.space_group_name_H-M   'P 1'
#
loop_
_entity.id
_entity.type
_entity.pdbx_description
1 polymer ?
#
loop_
_entity_poly.entity_id
_entity_poly.type
_entity_poly.pdbx_seq_one_letter_code
_entity_poly.pdbx_strand_id
1 'polypeptide(L)'
;ACEKEAAERKEYLIAERNTRLLEVVGKVKLGSLYSQDGELKVRKGTQLSERLLERVGEDFSALQPEKDWTADPEVSVEVAELLRYAEEQLKLIDEQTERQIERITRGDELPPGIAQLVKVYVAKKRKLSVGDKMAGRHGNKGVVAYIAPEEDMPFLEDGTPVDIALNPLGVPSRMNLGQIFETHLGMAAHALDVHVATPVFDGASLDEVRAMLDEAEIPNDGKQVLYDGRTGTKLDKRVTVGYIYMLKLSHLVADKIHARSIGPYSLVTQQPLGGKAQFGGQRFGEMEVWALEAYGSAYTLQEMLTVKSDDVAGRSKIYEAIVKGENPPEPGIPESFNVLVKELQSLCLDVILEDSRIVETY
;
A
#
# COMPACT_ATOMS: atom_id res chain seq x y z
N ALA A 1 -4.09 29.06 9.39
CA ALA A 1 -3.12 27.94 9.34
C ALA A 1 -2.00 28.26 8.34
N CYS A 2 -2.31 28.46 7.05
CA CYS A 2 -1.32 28.87 6.03
C CYS A 2 -0.56 30.15 6.40
N GLU A 3 -1.22 31.21 6.88
CA GLU A 3 -0.54 32.44 7.31
C GLU A 3 0.42 32.22 8.49
N LYS A 4 0.07 31.31 9.41
CA LYS A 4 0.93 30.98 10.55
C LYS A 4 2.17 30.20 10.11
N GLU A 5 2.01 29.23 9.22
CA GLU A 5 3.11 28.47 8.64
C GLU A 5 4.03 29.36 7.79
N ALA A 6 3.46 30.33 7.06
CA ALA A 6 4.21 31.32 6.31
C ALA A 6 5.01 32.25 7.25
N ALA A 7 4.41 32.72 8.34
CA ALA A 7 5.10 33.53 9.36
C ALA A 7 6.28 32.78 9.99
N GLU A 8 6.10 31.52 10.39
CA GLU A 8 7.17 30.67 10.95
C GLU A 8 8.33 30.48 9.95
N ARG A 9 8.04 30.29 8.66
CA ARG A 9 9.06 30.18 7.60
C ARG A 9 9.81 31.50 7.38
N LYS A 10 9.09 32.64 7.42
CA LYS A 10 9.71 33.96 7.31
C LYS A 10 10.63 34.25 8.50
N GLU A 11 10.18 33.97 9.72
CA GLU A 11 10.99 34.12 10.93
C GLU A 11 12.26 33.27 10.87
N TYR A 12 12.16 32.01 10.44
CA TYR A 12 13.32 31.14 10.24
C TYR A 12 14.32 31.72 9.23
N LEU A 13 13.83 32.19 8.08
CA LEU A 13 14.68 32.75 7.03
C LEU A 13 15.34 34.07 7.46
N ILE A 14 14.63 34.90 8.22
CA ILE A 14 15.16 36.12 8.83
C ILE A 14 16.23 35.78 9.88
N ALA A 15 16.04 34.74 10.68
CA ALA A 15 17.02 34.27 11.67
C ALA A 15 18.28 33.70 11.00
N GLU A 16 18.13 32.89 9.95
CA GLU A 16 19.25 32.35 9.15
C GLU A 16 20.03 33.47 8.46
N ARG A 17 19.32 34.44 7.87
CA ARG A 17 19.90 35.67 7.31
C ARG A 17 20.71 36.42 8.37
N ASN A 18 20.13 36.67 9.54
CA ASN A 18 20.80 37.40 10.62
C ASN A 18 22.05 36.67 11.13
N THR A 19 22.00 35.33 11.21
CA THR A 19 23.15 34.51 11.59
C THR A 19 24.27 34.61 10.56
N ARG A 20 23.95 34.45 9.27
CA ARG A 20 24.94 34.61 8.18
C ARG A 20 25.50 36.03 8.08
N LEU A 21 24.68 37.06 8.30
CA LEU A 21 25.14 38.45 8.37
C LEU A 21 26.14 38.64 9.51
N LEU A 22 25.93 38.01 10.68
CA LEU A 22 26.88 38.05 11.79
C LEU A 22 28.19 37.32 11.48
N GLU A 23 28.15 36.21 10.73
CA GLU A 23 29.35 35.48 10.32
C GLU A 23 30.19 36.26 9.29
N VAL A 24 29.53 36.84 8.27
CA VAL A 24 30.16 37.59 7.19
C VAL A 24 30.67 38.95 7.67
N VAL A 25 29.90 39.66 8.50
CA VAL A 25 30.20 41.04 8.92
C VAL A 25 30.85 41.14 10.30
N GLY A 26 30.77 40.12 11.16
CA GLY A 26 31.13 40.18 12.58
C GLY A 26 32.55 40.68 12.93
N LYS A 27 33.45 40.80 11.95
CA LYS A 27 34.81 41.34 12.12
C LYS A 27 35.04 42.69 11.43
N VAL A 28 34.12 43.17 10.61
CA VAL A 28 34.24 44.37 9.77
C VAL A 28 33.29 45.47 10.26
N LYS A 29 33.71 46.73 10.15
CA LYS A 29 32.89 47.88 10.55
C LYS A 29 31.83 48.18 9.47
N LEU A 30 30.62 48.46 9.91
CA LEU A 30 29.50 48.86 9.03
C LEU A 30 29.69 50.28 8.47
N GLY A 31 29.14 50.50 7.28
CA GLY A 31 28.94 51.83 6.68
C GLY A 31 27.85 52.65 7.38
N SER A 32 27.58 53.86 6.87
CA SER A 32 26.39 54.62 7.27
C SER A 32 25.17 54.00 6.58
N LEU A 33 24.20 53.50 7.38
CA LEU A 33 22.96 52.92 6.86
C LEU A 33 21.79 53.84 7.21
N TYR A 34 20.98 54.15 6.20
CA TYR A 34 19.80 55.00 6.30
C TYR A 34 18.52 54.19 6.15
N SER A 35 17.46 54.61 6.82
CA SER A 35 16.09 54.16 6.53
C SER A 35 15.63 54.70 5.17
N GLN A 36 14.57 54.13 4.60
CA GLN A 36 13.92 54.66 3.39
C GLN A 36 13.46 56.12 3.55
N ASP A 37 13.15 56.55 4.77
CA ASP A 37 12.77 57.93 5.12
C ASP A 37 13.97 58.89 5.26
N GLY A 38 15.20 58.44 4.99
CA GLY A 38 16.41 59.24 5.09
C GLY A 38 16.96 59.42 6.52
N GLU A 39 16.39 58.72 7.51
CA GLU A 39 16.88 58.75 8.90
C GLU A 39 18.10 57.84 9.09
N LEU A 40 19.18 58.36 9.69
CA LEU A 40 20.41 57.59 9.95
C LEU A 40 20.20 56.59 11.09
N LYS A 41 20.09 55.29 10.78
CA LYS A 41 19.88 54.23 11.78
C LYS A 41 21.18 53.60 12.27
N VAL A 42 22.22 53.54 11.41
CA VAL A 42 23.54 53.01 11.79
C VAL A 42 24.62 54.00 11.38
N ARG A 43 25.46 54.42 12.34
CA ARG A 43 26.61 55.30 12.09
C ARG A 43 27.79 54.48 11.57
N LYS A 44 28.52 55.06 10.60
CA LYS A 44 29.79 54.52 10.09
C LYS A 44 30.75 54.17 11.24
N GLY A 45 31.30 52.95 11.21
CA GLY A 45 32.27 52.48 12.20
C GLY A 45 31.69 51.58 13.29
N THR A 46 30.37 51.36 13.31
CA THR A 46 29.68 50.49 14.26
C THR A 46 29.93 49.01 13.91
N GLN A 47 30.21 48.18 14.91
CA GLN A 47 30.30 46.72 14.72
C GLN A 47 28.90 46.10 14.77
N LEU A 48 28.62 45.16 13.88
CA LEU A 48 27.38 44.40 13.89
C LEU A 48 27.36 43.52 15.15
N SER A 49 26.26 43.58 15.91
CA SER A 49 26.02 42.74 17.09
C SER A 49 24.57 42.27 17.08
N GLU A 50 24.28 41.15 17.76
CA GLU A 50 22.92 40.61 17.89
C GLU A 50 21.94 41.67 18.41
N ARG A 51 22.36 42.46 19.41
CA ARG A 51 21.58 43.59 19.95
C ARG A 51 21.27 44.69 18.93
N LEU A 52 22.14 44.88 17.93
CA LEU A 52 21.90 45.84 16.85
C LEU A 52 20.87 45.30 15.86
N LEU A 53 20.94 44.00 15.53
CA LEU A 53 19.98 43.34 14.65
C LEU A 53 18.59 43.26 15.30
N GLU A 54 18.51 42.97 16.59
CA GLU A 54 17.25 42.99 17.35
C GLU A 54 16.65 44.40 17.43
N ARG A 55 17.49 45.43 17.61
CA ARG A 55 17.05 46.83 17.69
C ARG A 55 16.60 47.40 16.34
N VAL A 56 17.22 46.94 15.26
CA VAL A 56 16.87 47.33 13.89
C VAL A 56 15.67 46.51 13.37
N GLY A 57 15.41 45.34 13.96
CA GLY A 57 14.21 44.54 13.70
C GLY A 57 14.16 43.95 12.29
N GLU A 58 12.98 43.45 11.90
CA GLU A 58 12.68 42.83 10.60
C GLU A 58 13.11 43.68 9.38
N ASP A 59 13.33 44.98 9.59
CA ASP A 59 13.66 46.00 8.59
C ASP A 59 15.16 46.20 8.28
N PHE A 60 16.07 45.31 8.69
CA PHE A 60 17.49 45.42 8.26
C PHE A 60 17.64 45.36 6.73
N SER A 61 16.77 44.61 6.04
CA SER A 61 16.68 44.56 4.58
C SER A 61 16.12 45.86 3.96
N ALA A 62 15.43 46.70 4.73
CA ALA A 62 14.86 47.95 4.25
C ALA A 62 15.86 49.13 4.33
N LEU A 63 17.03 48.93 4.93
CA LEU A 63 18.08 49.95 5.02
C LEU A 63 18.84 50.09 3.70
N GLN A 64 19.29 51.31 3.40
CA GLN A 64 20.15 51.59 2.25
C GLN A 64 21.51 52.15 2.69
N PRO A 65 22.62 51.65 2.14
CA PRO A 65 23.94 52.23 2.40
C PRO A 65 24.12 53.55 1.65
N GLU A 66 24.84 54.50 2.25
CA GLU A 66 25.21 55.76 1.57
C GLU A 66 26.17 55.55 0.39
N LYS A 67 27.01 54.51 0.49
CA LYS A 67 28.02 54.16 -0.52
C LYS A 67 28.28 52.66 -0.58
N ASP A 68 28.60 52.04 0.57
CA ASP A 68 28.88 50.62 0.72
C ASP A 68 28.32 50.09 2.06
N TRP A 69 27.92 48.82 2.13
CA TRP A 69 27.36 48.18 3.32
C TRP A 69 28.41 48.03 4.45
N THR A 70 29.66 47.77 4.06
CA THR A 70 30.80 47.60 4.97
C THR A 70 31.98 48.47 4.54
N ALA A 71 32.94 48.66 5.43
CA ALA A 71 34.20 49.36 5.11
C ALA A 71 35.09 48.59 4.10
N ASP A 72 34.85 47.29 3.92
CA ASP A 72 35.51 46.42 2.95
C ASP A 72 34.61 46.23 1.71
N PRO A 73 35.07 46.55 0.49
CA PRO A 73 34.31 46.38 -0.75
C PRO A 73 33.94 44.93 -1.08
N GLU A 74 34.78 43.93 -0.76
CA GLU A 74 34.49 42.53 -1.08
C GLU A 74 33.33 42.00 -0.23
N VAL A 75 33.40 42.28 1.08
CA VAL A 75 32.35 41.91 2.05
C VAL A 75 31.04 42.67 1.76
N SER A 76 31.12 43.89 1.22
CA SER A 76 29.95 44.70 0.86
C SER A 76 29.13 44.06 -0.27
N VAL A 77 29.80 43.43 -1.24
CA VAL A 77 29.15 42.69 -2.34
C VAL A 77 28.45 41.45 -1.81
N GLU A 78 29.12 40.68 -0.94
CA GLU A 78 28.57 39.45 -0.34
C GLU A 78 27.33 39.75 0.54
N VAL A 79 27.37 40.83 1.32
CA VAL A 79 26.21 41.28 2.12
C VAL A 79 25.05 41.70 1.22
N ALA A 80 25.32 42.42 0.12
CA ALA A 80 24.28 42.83 -0.82
C ALA A 80 23.63 41.62 -1.51
N GLU A 81 24.42 40.62 -1.90
CA GLU A 81 23.91 39.36 -2.47
C GLU A 81 23.07 38.56 -1.48
N LEU A 82 23.52 38.45 -0.23
CA LEU A 82 22.78 37.76 0.84
C LEU A 82 21.44 38.43 1.14
N LEU A 83 21.40 39.77 1.21
CA LEU A 83 20.17 40.53 1.43
C LEU A 83 19.20 40.40 0.24
N ARG A 84 19.71 40.49 -0.99
CA ARG A 84 18.91 40.29 -2.21
C ARG A 84 18.34 38.87 -2.27
N TYR A 85 19.14 37.85 -1.97
CA TYR A 85 18.68 36.47 -1.91
C TYR A 85 17.59 36.28 -0.86
N ALA A 86 17.78 36.83 0.34
CA ALA A 86 16.77 36.76 1.40
C ALA A 86 15.45 37.45 1.01
N GLU A 87 15.51 38.61 0.36
CA GLU A 87 14.34 39.34 -0.13
C GLU A 87 13.60 38.57 -1.22
N GLU A 88 14.32 37.98 -2.19
CA GLU A 88 13.74 37.13 -3.22
C GLU A 88 13.04 35.89 -2.62
N GLN A 89 13.63 35.27 -1.58
CA GLN A 89 13.01 34.13 -0.89
C GLN A 89 11.78 34.54 -0.08
N LEU A 90 11.80 35.68 0.63
CA LEU A 90 10.64 36.20 1.35
C LEU A 90 9.48 36.48 0.39
N LYS A 91 9.77 37.10 -0.75
CA LYS A 91 8.79 37.34 -1.81
C LYS A 91 8.20 36.04 -2.37
N LEU A 92 9.02 35.02 -2.58
CA LEU A 92 8.55 33.71 -3.04
C LEU A 92 7.60 33.07 -2.02
N ILE A 93 7.90 33.17 -0.72
CA ILE A 93 7.02 32.68 0.36
C ILE A 93 5.68 33.41 0.32
N ASP A 94 5.69 34.74 0.12
CA ASP A 94 4.47 35.54 0.00
C ASP A 94 3.62 35.12 -1.20
N GLU A 95 4.22 35.04 -2.39
CA GLU A 95 3.52 34.61 -3.60
C GLU A 95 2.94 33.20 -3.47
N GLN A 96 3.65 32.27 -2.84
CA GLN A 96 3.15 30.91 -2.58
C GLN A 96 2.00 30.92 -1.58
N THR A 97 2.07 31.75 -0.55
CA THR A 97 1.04 31.87 0.48
C THR A 97 -0.23 32.48 -0.11
N GLU A 98 -0.12 33.55 -0.90
CA GLU A 98 -1.23 34.15 -1.62
C GLU A 98 -1.91 33.13 -2.54
N ARG A 99 -1.14 32.37 -3.33
CA ARG A 99 -1.70 31.29 -4.17
C ARG A 99 -2.44 30.23 -3.37
N GLN A 100 -1.93 29.85 -2.20
CA GLN A 100 -2.61 28.87 -1.34
C GLN A 100 -3.90 29.44 -0.75
N ILE A 101 -3.88 30.70 -0.30
CA ILE A 101 -5.08 31.40 0.21
C ILE A 101 -6.13 31.50 -0.90
N GLU A 102 -5.73 31.91 -2.11
CA GLU A 102 -6.62 31.99 -3.26
C GLU A 102 -7.23 30.63 -3.60
N ARG A 103 -6.42 29.57 -3.61
CA ARG A 103 -6.89 28.20 -3.84
C ARG A 103 -7.93 27.75 -2.81
N ILE A 104 -7.69 28.05 -1.53
CA ILE A 104 -8.63 27.68 -0.45
C ILE A 104 -9.91 28.51 -0.54
N THR A 105 -9.82 29.79 -0.88
CA THR A 105 -10.94 30.72 -0.94
C THR A 105 -11.84 30.47 -2.16
N ARG A 106 -11.24 30.16 -3.31
CA ARG A 106 -11.95 29.85 -4.56
C ARG A 106 -12.72 28.53 -4.48
N GLY A 107 -12.33 27.62 -3.58
CA GLY A 107 -12.92 26.30 -3.44
C GLY A 107 -12.46 25.31 -4.51
N ASP A 108 -12.84 24.04 -4.33
CA ASP A 108 -12.52 22.99 -5.29
C ASP A 108 -13.53 23.00 -6.46
N GLU A 109 -13.04 22.74 -7.68
CA GLU A 109 -13.92 22.53 -8.84
C GLU A 109 -14.67 21.19 -8.67
N LEU A 110 -15.98 21.28 -8.45
CA LEU A 110 -16.86 20.12 -8.34
C LEU A 110 -17.44 19.75 -9.72
N PRO A 111 -17.63 18.45 -10.00
CA PRO A 111 -18.37 18.01 -11.17
C PRO A 111 -19.78 18.65 -11.24
N PRO A 112 -20.30 18.93 -12.45
CA PRO A 112 -21.62 19.55 -12.59
C PRO A 112 -22.70 18.69 -11.91
N GLY A 113 -23.55 19.34 -11.11
CA GLY A 113 -24.61 18.67 -10.33
C GLY A 113 -24.24 18.28 -8.90
N ILE A 114 -22.98 18.46 -8.47
CA ILE A 114 -22.54 18.22 -7.09
C ILE A 114 -22.37 19.54 -6.34
N ALA A 115 -23.17 19.76 -5.30
CA ALA A 115 -23.10 20.98 -4.49
C ALA A 115 -21.97 20.97 -3.45
N GLN A 116 -21.69 19.80 -2.85
CA GLN A 116 -20.64 19.64 -1.84
C GLN A 116 -20.07 18.22 -1.87
N LEU A 117 -18.76 18.08 -1.68
CA LEU A 117 -18.07 16.80 -1.58
C LEU A 117 -17.39 16.67 -0.22
N VAL A 118 -17.72 15.60 0.53
CA VAL A 118 -17.10 15.30 1.82
C VAL A 118 -16.25 14.03 1.67
N LYS A 119 -14.95 14.12 1.94
CA LYS A 119 -14.01 12.99 1.93
C LYS A 119 -13.68 12.58 3.36
N VAL A 120 -13.99 11.34 3.72
CA VAL A 120 -13.67 10.76 5.02
C VAL A 120 -12.55 9.74 4.85
N TYR A 121 -11.42 9.97 5.51
CA TYR A 121 -10.28 9.04 5.50
C TYR A 121 -10.38 8.12 6.71
N VAL A 122 -10.38 6.80 6.47
CA VAL A 122 -10.44 5.78 7.52
C VAL A 122 -9.14 4.98 7.51
N ALA A 123 -8.38 5.09 8.59
CA ALA A 123 -7.18 4.27 8.79
C ALA A 123 -7.52 2.99 9.54
N LYS A 124 -7.08 1.83 9.03
CA LYS A 124 -7.28 0.52 9.67
C LYS A 124 -5.98 -0.27 9.70
N LYS A 125 -5.54 -0.70 10.88
CA LYS A 125 -4.45 -1.67 11.03
C LYS A 125 -5.00 -3.09 10.81
N ARG A 126 -4.42 -3.84 9.87
CA ARG A 126 -4.80 -5.22 9.56
C ARG A 126 -3.73 -6.19 10.07
N LYS A 127 -4.12 -7.12 10.95
CA LYS A 127 -3.23 -8.17 11.49
C LYS A 127 -3.02 -9.30 10.48
N LEU A 128 -2.03 -10.16 10.71
CA LEU A 128 -1.86 -11.41 9.97
C LEU A 128 -3.02 -12.36 10.33
N SER A 129 -3.53 -13.08 9.33
CA SER A 129 -4.62 -14.04 9.52
C SER A 129 -4.41 -15.28 8.66
N VAL A 130 -5.03 -16.40 9.07
CA VAL A 130 -5.06 -17.63 8.27
C VAL A 130 -5.68 -17.33 6.91
N GLY A 131 -5.00 -17.77 5.84
CA GLY A 131 -5.38 -17.45 4.46
C GLY A 131 -4.63 -16.27 3.84
N ASP A 132 -3.90 -15.46 4.63
CA ASP A 132 -3.05 -14.41 4.07
C ASP A 132 -1.88 -15.01 3.29
N LYS A 133 -1.48 -14.34 2.20
CA LYS A 133 -0.36 -14.78 1.36
C LYS A 133 0.96 -14.17 1.81
N MET A 134 1.95 -15.03 2.04
CA MET A 134 3.32 -14.67 2.40
C MET A 134 4.29 -15.11 1.30
N ALA A 135 5.46 -14.50 1.24
CA ALA A 135 6.52 -14.86 0.30
C ALA A 135 7.91 -14.67 0.92
N GLY A 136 8.85 -15.54 0.58
CA GLY A 136 10.27 -15.26 0.77
C GLY A 136 10.87 -14.53 -0.44
N ARG A 137 12.14 -14.11 -0.32
CA ARG A 137 12.88 -13.41 -1.38
C ARG A 137 13.24 -14.33 -2.56
N HIS A 138 13.29 -15.64 -2.34
CA HIS A 138 13.69 -16.65 -3.33
C HIS A 138 12.52 -17.25 -4.14
N GLY A 139 11.42 -16.49 -4.29
CA GLY A 139 10.26 -16.90 -5.08
C GLY A 139 9.35 -17.96 -4.43
N ASN A 140 9.68 -18.40 -3.22
CA ASN A 140 8.82 -19.25 -2.40
C ASN A 140 7.60 -18.45 -1.92
N LYS A 141 6.41 -18.80 -2.40
CA LYS A 141 5.15 -18.18 -2.00
C LYS A 141 4.28 -19.21 -1.30
N GLY A 142 3.61 -18.80 -0.23
CA GLY A 142 2.75 -19.65 0.57
C GLY A 142 1.53 -18.90 1.09
N VAL A 143 0.58 -19.66 1.61
CA VAL A 143 -0.58 -19.15 2.34
C VAL A 143 -0.43 -19.59 3.78
N VAL A 144 -0.71 -18.71 4.74
CA VAL A 144 -0.70 -19.07 6.16
C VAL A 144 -1.81 -20.08 6.41
N ALA A 145 -1.46 -21.31 6.76
CA ALA A 145 -2.41 -22.40 6.99
C ALA A 145 -2.95 -22.41 8.42
N TYR A 146 -2.08 -22.14 9.39
CA TYR A 146 -2.39 -22.20 10.82
C TYR A 146 -1.49 -21.23 11.58
N ILE A 147 -2.01 -20.64 12.67
CA ILE A 147 -1.25 -19.83 13.61
C ILE A 147 -1.24 -20.64 14.91
N ALA A 148 -0.11 -21.25 15.21
CA ALA A 148 0.06 -22.07 16.40
C ALA A 148 0.33 -21.19 17.63
N PRO A 149 -0.09 -21.64 18.84
CA PRO A 149 0.48 -21.16 20.09
C PRO A 149 1.99 -21.39 20.12
N GLU A 150 2.72 -20.57 20.88
CA GLU A 150 4.19 -20.61 20.95
C GLU A 150 4.67 -21.92 21.60
N GLU A 151 3.93 -22.41 22.61
CA GLU A 151 4.21 -23.67 23.32
C GLU A 151 4.08 -24.92 22.43
N ASP A 152 3.32 -24.82 21.34
CA ASP A 152 3.09 -25.91 20.39
C ASP A 152 4.19 -25.97 19.32
N MET A 153 5.01 -24.92 19.19
CA MET A 153 6.04 -24.83 18.17
C MET A 153 7.25 -25.68 18.55
N PRO A 154 7.94 -26.30 17.57
CA PRO A 154 9.23 -26.90 17.82
C PRO A 154 10.21 -25.87 18.40
N PHE A 155 11.09 -26.31 19.28
CA PHE A 155 12.06 -25.45 19.96
C PHE A 155 13.47 -26.04 19.93
N LEU A 156 14.46 -25.16 20.04
CA LEU A 156 15.89 -25.45 20.07
C LEU A 156 16.35 -25.95 21.46
N GLU A 157 17.59 -26.42 21.58
CA GLU A 157 18.15 -26.90 22.87
C GLU A 157 18.20 -25.82 23.96
N ASP A 158 18.25 -24.54 23.56
CA ASP A 158 18.21 -23.37 24.44
C ASP A 158 16.79 -22.99 24.90
N GLY A 159 15.75 -23.67 24.37
CA GLY A 159 14.35 -23.37 24.64
C GLY A 159 13.71 -22.38 23.66
N THR A 160 14.46 -21.83 22.70
CA THR A 160 13.93 -20.85 21.74
C THR A 160 12.97 -21.53 20.75
N PRO A 161 11.70 -21.10 20.66
CA PRO A 161 10.74 -21.65 19.69
C PRO A 161 11.01 -21.12 18.27
N VAL A 162 10.66 -21.91 17.26
CA VAL A 162 10.75 -21.49 15.87
C VAL A 162 9.50 -20.67 15.48
N ASP A 163 9.67 -19.55 14.78
CA ASP A 163 8.54 -18.70 14.37
C ASP A 163 7.73 -19.27 13.19
N ILE A 164 8.42 -19.86 12.20
CA ILE A 164 7.81 -20.31 10.94
C ILE A 164 8.36 -21.68 10.54
N ALA A 165 7.46 -22.64 10.34
CA ALA A 165 7.78 -23.93 9.74
C ALA A 165 7.56 -23.90 8.22
N LEU A 166 8.61 -24.18 7.45
CA LEU A 166 8.56 -24.26 5.98
C LEU A 166 8.71 -25.71 5.49
N ASN A 167 8.02 -26.04 4.40
CA ASN A 167 8.10 -27.38 3.80
C ASN A 167 9.38 -27.53 2.95
N PRO A 168 10.27 -28.49 3.27
CA PRO A 168 11.52 -28.69 2.52
C PRO A 168 11.31 -29.26 1.10
N LEU A 169 10.17 -29.91 0.82
CA LEU A 169 9.91 -30.54 -0.47
C LEU A 169 9.88 -29.55 -1.65
N GLY A 170 9.62 -28.27 -1.36
CA GLY A 170 9.60 -27.23 -2.37
C GLY A 170 10.98 -26.87 -2.93
N VAL A 171 12.06 -27.13 -2.18
CA VAL A 171 13.41 -26.69 -2.57
C VAL A 171 13.97 -27.54 -3.71
N PRO A 172 13.98 -28.89 -3.65
CA PRO A 172 14.52 -29.71 -4.74
C PRO A 172 13.70 -29.56 -6.02
N SER A 173 12.36 -29.45 -5.90
CA SER A 173 11.47 -29.35 -7.06
C SER A 173 11.61 -28.02 -7.81
N ARG A 174 11.95 -26.92 -7.12
CA ARG A 174 12.05 -25.58 -7.72
C ARG A 174 13.49 -25.11 -7.92
N MET A 175 14.46 -25.88 -7.46
CA MET A 175 15.91 -25.58 -7.54
C MET A 175 16.31 -24.20 -7.01
N ASN A 176 15.56 -23.65 -6.06
CA ASN A 176 15.85 -22.35 -5.43
C ASN A 176 16.66 -22.54 -4.14
N LEU A 177 17.87 -23.08 -4.27
CA LEU A 177 18.79 -23.37 -3.16
C LEU A 177 19.21 -22.13 -2.38
N GLY A 178 19.16 -20.94 -2.99
CA GLY A 178 19.51 -19.67 -2.35
C GLY A 178 18.79 -19.43 -1.02
N GLN A 179 17.56 -19.94 -0.86
CA GLN A 179 16.83 -19.82 0.42
C GLN A 179 17.52 -20.55 1.58
N ILE A 180 18.19 -21.68 1.29
CA ILE A 180 18.94 -22.44 2.30
C ILE A 180 20.21 -21.66 2.66
N PHE A 181 20.91 -21.11 1.66
CA PHE A 181 22.08 -20.26 1.89
C PHE A 181 21.73 -19.02 2.71
N GLU A 182 20.63 -18.34 2.40
CA GLU A 182 20.11 -17.21 3.19
C GLU A 182 19.83 -17.64 4.63
N THR A 183 19.19 -18.80 4.82
CA THR A 183 18.85 -19.32 6.16
C THR A 183 20.12 -19.62 6.98
N HIS A 184 21.13 -20.25 6.37
CA HIS A 184 22.40 -20.55 7.04
C HIS A 184 23.17 -19.28 7.40
N LEU A 185 23.32 -18.37 6.44
CA LEU A 185 24.03 -17.11 6.64
C LEU A 185 23.30 -16.22 7.66
N GLY A 186 21.97 -16.20 7.62
CA GLY A 186 21.14 -15.47 8.57
C GLY A 186 21.27 -16.03 10.00
N MET A 187 21.42 -17.34 10.16
CA MET A 187 21.69 -17.94 11.47
C MET A 187 23.06 -17.51 12.01
N ALA A 188 24.12 -17.59 11.20
CA ALA A 188 25.47 -17.18 11.60
C ALA A 188 25.53 -15.69 11.92
N ALA A 189 24.92 -14.86 11.07
CA ALA A 189 24.84 -13.42 11.26
C ALA A 189 24.12 -13.03 12.57
N HIS A 190 23.03 -13.73 12.91
CA HIS A 190 22.31 -13.50 14.17
C HIS A 190 23.14 -13.91 15.40
N ALA A 191 23.83 -15.05 15.33
CA ALA A 191 24.67 -15.52 16.45
C ALA A 191 25.88 -14.61 16.70
N LEU A 192 26.46 -14.04 15.64
CA LEU A 192 27.61 -13.12 15.72
C LEU A 192 27.22 -11.65 15.90
N ASP A 193 25.93 -11.32 15.88
CA ASP A 193 25.40 -9.95 15.92
C ASP A 193 26.01 -9.02 14.83
N VAL A 194 26.11 -9.54 13.59
CA VAL A 194 26.68 -8.82 12.45
C VAL A 194 25.67 -8.66 11.32
N HIS A 195 25.81 -7.56 10.58
CA HIS A 195 25.02 -7.30 9.38
C HIS A 195 25.78 -7.79 8.15
N VAL A 196 25.12 -8.58 7.30
CA VAL A 196 25.72 -9.16 6.10
C VAL A 196 25.10 -8.56 4.84
N ALA A 197 25.95 -8.22 3.88
CA ALA A 197 25.54 -7.82 2.54
C ALA A 197 26.20 -8.74 1.52
N THR A 198 25.38 -9.41 0.69
CA THR A 198 25.85 -10.27 -0.40
C THR A 198 25.50 -9.63 -1.74
N PRO A 199 26.47 -9.24 -2.57
CA PRO A 199 26.22 -8.79 -3.94
C PRO A 199 25.48 -9.85 -4.78
N VAL A 200 24.76 -9.41 -5.81
CA VAL A 200 23.87 -10.29 -6.61
C VAL A 200 24.65 -11.32 -7.43
N PHE A 201 25.80 -10.94 -7.99
CA PHE A 201 26.60 -11.78 -8.89
C PHE A 201 27.96 -12.20 -8.30
N ASP A 202 28.36 -11.60 -7.18
CA ASP A 202 29.61 -11.89 -6.45
C ASP A 202 29.28 -12.06 -4.97
N GLY A 203 28.43 -13.06 -4.69
CA GLY A 203 27.90 -13.33 -3.36
C GLY A 203 28.82 -14.21 -2.53
N ALA A 204 28.44 -14.41 -1.25
CA ALA A 204 29.18 -15.28 -0.34
C ALA A 204 29.30 -16.71 -0.91
N SER A 205 30.53 -17.21 -0.95
CA SER A 205 30.85 -18.58 -1.33
C SER A 205 30.43 -19.56 -0.24
N LEU A 206 30.29 -20.84 -0.59
CA LEU A 206 29.94 -21.88 0.38
C LEU A 206 30.96 -21.98 1.53
N ASP A 207 32.24 -21.79 1.22
CA ASP A 207 33.32 -21.91 2.20
C ASP A 207 33.34 -20.72 3.17
N GLU A 208 33.01 -19.51 2.69
CA GLU A 208 32.81 -18.34 3.57
C GLU A 208 31.60 -18.51 4.48
N VAL A 209 30.48 -19.03 3.96
CA VAL A 209 29.28 -19.31 4.78
C VAL A 209 29.60 -20.36 5.85
N ARG A 210 30.36 -21.40 5.51
CA ARG A 210 30.82 -22.43 6.46
C ARG A 210 31.76 -21.87 7.52
N ALA A 211 32.75 -21.08 7.11
CA ALA A 211 33.66 -20.42 8.04
C ALA A 211 32.90 -19.54 9.04
N MET A 212 31.87 -18.84 8.58
CA MET A 212 31.03 -18.01 9.44
C MET A 212 30.14 -18.83 10.38
N LEU A 213 29.63 -20.00 9.94
CA LEU A 213 28.92 -20.94 10.81
C LEU A 213 29.84 -21.51 11.90
N ASP A 214 31.08 -21.86 11.54
CA ASP A 214 32.09 -22.36 12.48
C ASP A 214 32.48 -21.28 13.51
N GLU A 215 32.65 -20.03 13.07
CA GLU A 215 32.89 -18.89 13.97
C GLU A 215 31.72 -18.66 14.94
N ALA A 216 30.49 -18.91 14.47
CA ALA A 216 29.27 -18.80 15.26
C ALA A 216 28.97 -20.04 16.14
N GLU A 217 29.88 -21.03 16.19
CA GLU A 217 29.70 -22.30 16.91
C GLU A 217 28.47 -23.12 16.46
N ILE A 218 28.01 -22.92 15.22
CA ILE A 218 26.88 -23.64 14.63
C ILE A 218 27.42 -24.77 13.74
N PRO A 219 26.79 -25.96 13.72
CA PRO A 219 27.20 -27.03 12.82
C PRO A 219 27.32 -26.57 11.36
N ASN A 220 28.42 -26.95 10.71
CA ASN A 220 28.74 -26.64 9.30
C ASN A 220 27.66 -27.02 8.27
N ASP A 221 26.73 -27.91 8.63
CA ASP A 221 25.59 -28.28 7.78
C ASP A 221 24.34 -27.42 8.01
N GLY A 222 24.41 -26.43 8.90
CA GLY A 222 23.32 -25.52 9.28
C GLY A 222 22.16 -26.20 9.99
N LYS A 223 22.34 -27.46 10.44
CA LYS A 223 21.28 -28.27 11.04
C LYS A 223 21.42 -28.39 12.53
N GLN A 224 20.32 -28.13 13.23
CA GLN A 224 20.24 -28.18 14.68
C GLN A 224 19.27 -29.27 15.15
N VAL A 225 19.39 -29.66 16.41
CA VAL A 225 18.43 -30.52 17.07
C VAL A 225 17.21 -29.68 17.46
N LEU A 226 16.02 -30.20 17.18
CA LEU A 226 14.76 -29.62 17.62
C LEU A 226 14.01 -30.62 18.49
N TYR A 227 13.21 -30.09 19.40
CA TYR A 227 12.25 -30.83 20.21
C TYR A 227 10.84 -30.43 19.77
N ASP A 228 9.93 -31.40 19.77
CA ASP A 228 8.51 -31.16 19.51
C ASP A 228 7.88 -30.42 20.71
N GLY A 229 7.30 -29.24 20.48
CA GLY A 229 6.65 -28.44 21.52
C GLY A 229 5.52 -29.16 22.23
N ARG A 230 4.81 -30.06 21.53
CA ARG A 230 3.65 -30.76 22.09
C ARG A 230 4.00 -31.93 22.99
N THR A 231 5.07 -32.66 22.66
CA THR A 231 5.45 -33.89 23.36
C THR A 231 6.72 -33.72 24.19
N GLY A 232 7.51 -32.68 23.92
CA GLY A 232 8.86 -32.50 24.48
C GLY A 232 9.89 -33.49 23.94
N THR A 233 9.52 -34.33 22.97
CA THR A 233 10.41 -35.36 22.44
C THR A 233 11.34 -34.79 21.36
N LYS A 234 12.58 -35.29 21.33
CA LYS A 234 13.57 -34.92 20.32
C LYS A 234 13.14 -35.43 18.93
N LEU A 235 13.24 -34.60 17.90
CA LEU A 235 13.00 -35.03 16.53
C LEU A 235 14.09 -36.01 16.04
N ASP A 236 13.69 -37.01 15.24
CA ASP A 236 14.58 -38.08 14.76
C ASP A 236 15.79 -37.58 13.94
N LYS A 237 15.61 -36.48 13.20
CA LYS A 237 16.64 -35.90 12.33
C LYS A 237 16.88 -34.45 12.69
N ARG A 238 18.14 -34.02 12.61
CA ARG A 238 18.50 -32.60 12.67
C ARG A 238 17.86 -31.83 11.51
N VAL A 239 17.34 -30.65 11.81
CA VAL A 239 16.58 -29.81 10.89
C VAL A 239 17.37 -28.54 10.63
N THR A 240 17.31 -28.01 9.40
CA THR A 240 17.90 -26.70 9.09
C THR A 240 17.09 -25.61 9.78
N VAL A 241 17.74 -24.84 10.64
CA VAL A 241 17.14 -23.73 11.38
C VAL A 241 17.98 -22.48 11.13
N GLY A 242 17.32 -21.36 10.91
CA GLY A 242 17.98 -20.07 10.71
C GLY A 242 17.02 -18.96 10.35
N TYR A 243 17.58 -17.79 10.07
CA TYR A 243 16.79 -16.59 9.78
C TYR A 243 16.65 -16.39 8.27
N ILE A 244 15.41 -16.35 7.81
CA ILE A 244 15.06 -16.05 6.42
C ILE A 244 14.16 -14.83 6.36
N TYR A 245 14.37 -13.95 5.37
CA TYR A 245 13.57 -12.74 5.26
C TYR A 245 12.22 -13.02 4.59
N MET A 246 11.15 -12.84 5.36
CA MET A 246 9.77 -13.09 4.93
C MET A 246 9.00 -11.79 4.69
N LEU A 247 8.25 -11.77 3.59
CA LEU A 247 7.42 -10.66 3.14
C LEU A 247 5.94 -11.01 3.22
N LYS A 248 5.13 -10.06 3.71
CA LYS A 248 3.66 -10.13 3.61
C LYS A 248 3.22 -9.51 2.28
N LEU A 249 2.49 -10.28 1.46
CA LEU A 249 1.96 -9.77 0.21
C LEU A 249 0.63 -9.04 0.43
N SER A 250 0.30 -8.09 -0.45
CA SER A 250 -0.98 -7.38 -0.46
C SER A 250 -2.20 -8.29 -0.79
N HIS A 251 -1.98 -9.59 -0.96
CA HIS A 251 -3.03 -10.58 -1.22
C HIS A 251 -3.65 -11.05 0.10
N LEU A 252 -4.47 -10.19 0.71
CA LEU A 252 -5.11 -10.45 1.99
C LEU A 252 -6.36 -11.33 1.81
N VAL A 253 -6.61 -12.22 2.77
CA VAL A 253 -7.76 -13.13 2.72
C VAL A 253 -9.09 -12.36 2.82
N ALA A 254 -9.14 -11.33 3.66
CA ALA A 254 -10.33 -10.53 3.90
C ALA A 254 -10.83 -9.80 2.64
N ASP A 255 -9.94 -9.49 1.71
CA ASP A 255 -10.31 -8.85 0.45
C ASP A 255 -10.87 -9.88 -0.55
N LYS A 256 -10.54 -11.17 -0.39
CA LYS A 256 -10.97 -12.26 -1.29
C LYS A 256 -12.23 -12.98 -0.86
N ILE A 257 -12.44 -13.18 0.43
CA ILE A 257 -13.66 -13.84 0.93
C ILE A 257 -14.87 -12.99 0.55
N HIS A 258 -15.82 -13.63 -0.13
CA HIS A 258 -17.09 -13.06 -0.53
C HIS A 258 -18.11 -14.18 -0.66
N ALA A 259 -19.31 -13.96 -0.13
CA ALA A 259 -20.43 -14.85 -0.25
C ALA A 259 -21.71 -14.03 -0.39
N ARG A 260 -22.69 -14.58 -1.09
CA ARG A 260 -24.02 -13.99 -1.21
C ARG A 260 -25.08 -15.07 -1.21
N SER A 261 -26.27 -14.70 -0.76
CA SER A 261 -27.52 -15.43 -1.01
C SER A 261 -28.27 -14.75 -2.14
N ILE A 262 -28.82 -13.57 -1.88
CA ILE A 262 -29.55 -12.72 -2.82
C ILE A 262 -28.83 -11.38 -2.93
N GLY A 263 -28.95 -10.72 -4.08
CA GLY A 263 -28.31 -9.44 -4.34
C GLY A 263 -28.89 -8.77 -5.60
N PRO A 264 -28.25 -7.72 -6.11
CA PRO A 264 -28.73 -7.03 -7.31
C PRO A 264 -28.60 -7.89 -8.56
N TYR A 265 -29.45 -7.58 -9.54
CA TYR A 265 -29.55 -8.24 -10.84
C TYR A 265 -29.39 -7.22 -11.97
N SER A 266 -28.93 -7.69 -13.12
CA SER A 266 -28.85 -6.92 -14.35
C SER A 266 -30.25 -6.55 -14.84
N LEU A 267 -30.41 -5.33 -15.37
CA LEU A 267 -31.69 -4.88 -15.94
C LEU A 267 -32.04 -5.61 -17.24
N VAL A 268 -31.02 -6.02 -18.01
CA VAL A 268 -31.21 -6.62 -19.34
C VAL A 268 -31.49 -8.11 -19.23
N THR A 269 -30.52 -8.86 -18.70
CA THR A 269 -30.58 -10.33 -18.66
C THR A 269 -31.18 -10.90 -17.38
N GLN A 270 -31.50 -10.06 -16.39
CA GLN A 270 -32.00 -10.47 -15.07
C GLN A 270 -31.06 -11.40 -14.28
N GLN A 271 -29.81 -11.57 -14.72
CA GLN A 271 -28.79 -12.36 -14.03
C GLN A 271 -28.18 -11.61 -12.84
N PRO A 272 -27.68 -12.31 -11.81
CA PRO A 272 -26.92 -11.69 -10.73
C PRO A 272 -25.75 -10.85 -11.25
N LEU A 273 -25.54 -9.66 -10.66
CA LEU A 273 -24.35 -8.86 -11.00
C LEU A 273 -23.05 -9.58 -10.65
N GLY A 274 -21.93 -9.17 -11.27
CA GLY A 274 -20.61 -9.75 -11.02
C GLY A 274 -19.77 -8.94 -10.03
N GLY A 275 -18.90 -9.63 -9.30
CA GLY A 275 -17.86 -9.00 -8.48
C GLY A 275 -18.28 -8.57 -7.07
N LYS A 276 -17.32 -8.61 -6.14
CA LYS A 276 -17.53 -8.36 -4.70
C LYS A 276 -18.15 -6.99 -4.40
N ALA A 277 -17.72 -5.95 -5.13
CA ALA A 277 -18.17 -4.57 -4.90
C ALA A 277 -19.68 -4.37 -5.09
N GLN A 278 -20.30 -5.17 -5.98
CA GLN A 278 -21.72 -5.10 -6.29
C GLN A 278 -22.53 -6.19 -5.56
N PHE A 279 -21.95 -6.81 -4.52
CA PHE A 279 -22.50 -8.04 -3.93
C PHE A 279 -22.77 -9.11 -4.99
N GLY A 280 -21.89 -9.22 -5.98
CA GLY A 280 -22.09 -10.05 -7.17
C GLY A 280 -21.99 -11.56 -6.93
N GLY A 281 -22.59 -12.35 -7.82
CA GLY A 281 -22.51 -13.80 -7.85
C GLY A 281 -21.24 -14.30 -8.49
N GLN A 282 -20.97 -15.58 -8.26
CA GLN A 282 -19.89 -16.28 -8.93
C GLN A 282 -20.37 -16.77 -10.28
N ARG A 283 -19.52 -16.64 -11.28
CA ARG A 283 -19.80 -17.14 -12.61
C ARG A 283 -19.76 -18.67 -12.59
N PHE A 284 -20.89 -19.29 -12.87
CA PHE A 284 -20.95 -20.70 -13.24
C PHE A 284 -20.69 -20.79 -14.74
N GLY A 285 -19.54 -21.32 -15.13
CA GLY A 285 -19.08 -21.32 -16.51
C GLY A 285 -19.48 -22.59 -17.27
N GLU A 286 -19.13 -22.59 -18.55
CA GLU A 286 -19.42 -23.69 -19.48
C GLU A 286 -18.74 -25.00 -19.07
N MET A 287 -17.50 -24.94 -18.60
CA MET A 287 -16.79 -26.14 -18.15
C MET A 287 -17.41 -26.74 -16.89
N GLU A 288 -17.96 -25.91 -16.00
CA GLU A 288 -18.70 -26.40 -14.83
C GLU A 288 -20.04 -27.03 -15.21
N VAL A 289 -20.71 -26.52 -16.25
CA VAL A 289 -21.91 -27.14 -16.85
C VAL A 289 -21.57 -28.54 -17.37
N TRP A 290 -20.54 -28.67 -18.21
CA TRP A 290 -20.10 -29.97 -18.74
C TRP A 290 -19.75 -30.96 -17.63
N ALA A 291 -19.15 -30.49 -16.54
CA ALA A 291 -18.86 -31.34 -15.40
C ALA A 291 -20.15 -31.91 -14.79
N LEU A 292 -21.19 -31.10 -14.58
CA LEU A 292 -22.48 -31.59 -14.06
C LEU A 292 -23.21 -32.51 -15.04
N GLU A 293 -23.13 -32.23 -16.34
CA GLU A 293 -23.68 -33.09 -17.39
C GLU A 293 -23.01 -34.47 -17.40
N ALA A 294 -21.68 -34.52 -17.26
CA ALA A 294 -20.93 -35.78 -17.18
C ALA A 294 -21.33 -36.65 -15.98
N TYR A 295 -21.74 -36.03 -14.87
CA TYR A 295 -22.32 -36.73 -13.71
C TYR A 295 -23.79 -37.11 -13.89
N GLY A 296 -24.47 -36.63 -14.94
CA GLY A 296 -25.91 -36.80 -15.13
C GLY A 296 -26.76 -36.03 -14.11
N SER A 297 -26.23 -34.95 -13.52
CA SER A 297 -26.91 -34.18 -12.46
C SER A 297 -27.94 -33.20 -13.02
N ALA A 298 -28.97 -33.72 -13.70
CA ALA A 298 -29.95 -32.93 -14.44
C ALA A 298 -30.69 -31.91 -13.56
N TYR A 299 -31.18 -32.31 -12.39
CA TYR A 299 -31.91 -31.42 -11.48
C TYR A 299 -31.03 -30.30 -10.91
N THR A 300 -29.79 -30.62 -10.53
CA THR A 300 -28.84 -29.62 -10.03
C THR A 300 -28.51 -28.60 -11.10
N LEU A 301 -28.26 -29.07 -12.33
CA LEU A 301 -27.95 -28.20 -13.45
C LEU A 301 -29.14 -27.31 -13.82
N GLN A 302 -30.35 -27.89 -13.87
CA GLN A 302 -31.57 -27.14 -14.11
C GLN A 302 -31.76 -26.04 -13.07
N GLU A 303 -31.60 -26.34 -11.79
CA GLU A 303 -31.74 -25.35 -10.70
C GLU A 303 -30.71 -24.21 -10.83
N MET A 304 -29.45 -24.53 -11.12
CA MET A 304 -28.37 -23.56 -11.27
C MET A 304 -28.59 -22.60 -12.44
N LEU A 305 -29.09 -23.11 -13.57
CA LEU A 305 -29.28 -22.31 -14.80
C LEU A 305 -30.60 -21.54 -14.85
N THR A 306 -31.56 -21.84 -13.98
CA THR A 306 -32.91 -21.23 -14.00
C THR A 306 -33.18 -20.42 -12.72
N VAL A 307 -33.77 -21.05 -11.70
CA VAL A 307 -34.28 -20.43 -10.46
C VAL A 307 -33.20 -19.78 -9.59
N LYS A 308 -31.93 -20.19 -9.73
CA LYS A 308 -30.78 -19.53 -9.07
C LYS A 308 -30.14 -18.40 -9.90
N SER A 309 -30.53 -18.25 -11.17
CA SER A 309 -29.97 -17.29 -12.12
C SER A 309 -31.00 -16.24 -12.52
N ASP A 310 -31.71 -16.46 -13.62
CA ASP A 310 -32.48 -15.44 -14.35
C ASP A 310 -33.94 -15.84 -14.62
N ASP A 311 -34.44 -16.91 -13.99
CA ASP A 311 -35.89 -17.11 -13.87
C ASP A 311 -36.46 -16.15 -12.79
N VAL A 312 -36.99 -15.02 -13.23
CA VAL A 312 -37.49 -13.94 -12.38
C VAL A 312 -38.64 -14.39 -11.48
N ALA A 313 -39.55 -15.22 -12.00
CA ALA A 313 -40.68 -15.73 -11.24
C ALA A 313 -40.25 -16.89 -10.33
N GLY A 314 -39.45 -17.81 -10.85
CA GLY A 314 -38.94 -18.98 -10.14
C GLY A 314 -38.07 -18.62 -8.94
N ARG A 315 -37.18 -17.63 -9.06
CA ARG A 315 -36.30 -17.21 -7.94
C ARG A 315 -37.06 -16.69 -6.72
N SER A 316 -38.20 -16.02 -6.94
CA SER A 316 -39.02 -15.49 -5.85
C SER A 316 -39.79 -16.62 -5.16
N LYS A 317 -40.37 -17.51 -5.96
CA LYS A 317 -41.11 -18.68 -5.48
C LYS A 317 -40.22 -19.68 -4.75
N ILE A 318 -39.00 -19.95 -5.25
CA ILE A 318 -38.09 -20.89 -4.58
C ILE A 318 -37.62 -20.36 -3.24
N TYR A 319 -37.38 -19.05 -3.12
CA TYR A 319 -37.05 -18.43 -1.84
C TYR A 319 -38.20 -18.58 -0.85
N GLU A 320 -39.44 -18.31 -1.28
CA GLU A 320 -40.65 -18.49 -0.47
C GLU A 320 -40.83 -19.96 -0.04
N ALA A 321 -40.64 -20.91 -0.95
CA ALA A 321 -40.73 -22.34 -0.67
C ALA A 321 -39.68 -22.77 0.37
N ILE A 322 -38.43 -22.31 0.26
CA ILE A 322 -37.37 -22.60 1.24
C ILE A 322 -37.75 -22.06 2.63
N VAL A 323 -38.30 -20.85 2.72
CA VAL A 323 -38.72 -20.24 4.00
C VAL A 323 -39.90 -20.99 4.62
N LYS A 324 -40.84 -21.48 3.80
CA LYS A 324 -42.01 -22.24 4.26
C LYS A 324 -41.73 -23.74 4.50
N GLY A 325 -40.59 -24.25 4.03
CA GLY A 325 -40.30 -25.69 4.04
C GLY A 325 -41.14 -26.48 3.03
N GLU A 326 -41.58 -25.83 1.95
CA GLU A 326 -42.32 -26.44 0.86
C GLU A 326 -41.38 -26.95 -0.25
N ASN A 327 -41.90 -27.80 -1.14
CA ASN A 327 -41.13 -28.29 -2.27
C ASN A 327 -40.83 -27.17 -3.28
N PRO A 328 -39.68 -27.21 -3.98
CA PRO A 328 -39.32 -26.21 -4.97
C PRO A 328 -40.33 -26.19 -6.13
N PRO A 329 -40.65 -25.01 -6.67
CA PRO A 329 -41.54 -24.86 -7.82
C PRO A 329 -40.90 -25.44 -9.09
N GLU A 330 -41.72 -25.74 -10.09
CA GLU A 330 -41.22 -26.07 -11.42
C GLU A 330 -40.47 -24.87 -12.05
N PRO A 331 -39.26 -25.07 -12.59
CA PRO A 331 -38.50 -24.01 -13.25
C PRO A 331 -39.16 -23.47 -14.51
N GLY A 332 -39.10 -22.16 -14.71
CA GLY A 332 -39.54 -21.49 -15.92
C GLY A 332 -38.45 -21.36 -16.99
N ILE A 333 -38.76 -20.59 -18.03
CA ILE A 333 -37.83 -20.24 -19.11
C ILE A 333 -36.89 -19.13 -18.62
N PRO A 334 -35.56 -19.28 -18.77
CA PRO A 334 -34.58 -18.22 -18.48
C PRO A 334 -34.84 -16.92 -19.24
N GLU A 335 -34.70 -15.77 -18.56
CA GLU A 335 -34.92 -14.48 -19.22
C GLU A 335 -33.88 -14.20 -20.32
N SER A 336 -32.65 -14.71 -20.18
CA SER A 336 -31.63 -14.58 -21.22
C SER A 336 -32.05 -15.22 -22.54
N PHE A 337 -32.84 -16.29 -22.50
CA PHE A 337 -33.38 -16.92 -23.70
C PHE A 337 -34.47 -16.05 -24.35
N ASN A 338 -35.34 -15.44 -23.55
CA ASN A 338 -36.33 -14.47 -24.06
C ASN A 338 -35.64 -13.27 -24.74
N VAL A 339 -34.57 -12.75 -24.12
CA VAL A 339 -33.75 -11.67 -24.71
C VAL A 339 -33.16 -12.12 -26.06
N LEU A 340 -32.57 -13.32 -26.12
CA LEU A 340 -32.02 -13.86 -27.38
C LEU A 340 -33.09 -13.95 -28.48
N VAL A 341 -34.29 -14.46 -28.16
CA VAL A 341 -35.40 -14.53 -29.13
C VAL A 341 -35.77 -13.14 -29.63
N LYS A 342 -35.83 -12.13 -28.76
CA LYS A 342 -36.12 -10.75 -29.15
C LYS A 342 -35.02 -10.12 -30.00
N GLU A 343 -33.76 -10.43 -29.71
CA GLU A 343 -32.63 -10.00 -30.53
C GLU A 343 -32.69 -10.61 -31.94
N LEU A 344 -33.02 -11.90 -32.07
CA LEU A 344 -33.21 -12.54 -33.39
C LEU A 344 -34.40 -11.93 -34.15
N GLN A 345 -35.53 -11.70 -33.48
CA GLN A 345 -36.70 -11.05 -34.06
C GLN A 345 -36.40 -9.62 -34.56
N SER A 346 -35.49 -8.90 -33.90
CA SER A 346 -35.06 -7.55 -34.33
C SER A 346 -34.33 -7.55 -35.68
N LEU A 347 -33.81 -8.69 -36.12
CA LEU A 347 -33.14 -8.89 -37.41
C LEU A 347 -34.13 -9.28 -38.53
N CYS A 348 -35.43 -9.12 -38.31
CA CYS A 348 -36.50 -9.57 -39.21
C CYS A 348 -36.54 -11.10 -39.41
N LEU A 349 -36.05 -11.87 -38.43
CA LEU A 349 -36.22 -13.33 -38.40
C LEU A 349 -37.48 -13.67 -37.61
N ASP A 350 -38.35 -14.52 -38.18
CA ASP A 350 -39.51 -15.03 -37.44
C ASP A 350 -39.09 -16.22 -36.58
N VAL A 351 -39.04 -16.02 -35.26
CA VAL A 351 -38.66 -17.03 -34.27
C VAL A 351 -39.82 -17.18 -33.31
N ILE A 352 -40.49 -18.33 -33.35
CA ILE A 352 -41.65 -18.65 -32.52
C ILE A 352 -41.32 -19.93 -31.74
N LEU A 353 -41.67 -19.95 -30.45
CA LEU A 353 -41.62 -21.18 -29.66
C LEU A 353 -42.86 -22.00 -30.00
N GLU A 354 -42.67 -23.05 -30.79
CA GLU A 354 -43.74 -24.00 -31.08
C GLU A 354 -44.01 -24.85 -29.84
N ASP A 355 -45.27 -24.82 -29.36
CA ASP A 355 -45.76 -25.93 -28.56
C ASP A 355 -45.75 -27.17 -29.45
N SER A 356 -45.19 -28.28 -28.98
CA SER A 356 -44.90 -29.50 -29.74
C SER A 356 -46.14 -30.30 -30.18
N ARG A 357 -47.22 -29.62 -30.56
CA ARG A 357 -48.41 -30.15 -31.20
C ARG A 357 -48.80 -29.24 -32.35
N ILE A 358 -48.58 -29.77 -33.56
CA ILE A 358 -49.04 -29.29 -34.88
C ILE A 358 -48.00 -28.42 -35.61
N VAL A 359 -47.07 -29.10 -36.29
CA VAL A 359 -46.51 -28.59 -37.54
C VAL A 359 -47.49 -29.01 -38.64
N GLU A 360 -48.49 -28.17 -38.92
CA GLU A 360 -49.14 -28.23 -40.24
C GLU A 360 -48.15 -27.61 -41.22
N THR A 361 -47.43 -28.48 -41.93
CA THR A 361 -46.60 -28.14 -43.08
C THR A 361 -47.43 -27.33 -44.07
N TYR A 362 -47.01 -26.08 -44.30
CA TYR A 362 -47.46 -25.26 -45.43
C TYR A 362 -46.98 -25.83 -46.77
#